data_AF-A0AAD7VTY4-F1
#
_entry.id   AF-A0AAD7VTY4-F1
#
_cell.length_a   1.000
_cell.length_b   1.000
_cell.length_c   1.000
_cell.angle_alpha   90.00
_cell.angle_beta   90.00
_cell.angle_gamma   90.00
#
_symmetry.space_group_name_H-M   'P 1'
#
loop_
_entity.id
_entity.type
_entity.pdbx_description
1 polymer ?
#
loop_
_entity_poly.entity_id
_entity_poly.type
_entity_poly.pdbx_seq_one_letter_code
_entity_poly.pdbx_strand_id
1 'polypeptide(L)'
;MTSEIAEKQRQERWTIKLRVMILDNPYVPMTLRSGIFVLSVVALALAVNIFIHSNRYTGPEPISQQPSTIMAICVQSIAMVYLVYITYDEYSGKPLGLRNAKDKIKLIMLDLLFIIFSSANLALSFNTLYDSQWLCQSPSAPGVCFVITPYDFPICSRQRGLASFLFLVLLMWVMTFTISIFRVVERVSGGGSER
;
A
#
# COMPACT_ATOMS: atom_id res chain seq x y z
N MET A 1 5.65 -38.52 -8.23
CA MET A 1 6.52 -38.65 -7.04
C MET A 1 7.85 -37.90 -7.19
N THR A 2 8.62 -38.05 -8.28
CA THR A 2 9.90 -37.31 -8.49
C THR A 2 9.73 -35.81 -8.79
N SER A 3 8.63 -35.41 -9.44
CA SER A 3 8.31 -33.99 -9.70
C SER A 3 7.94 -33.21 -8.43
N GLU A 4 7.15 -33.81 -7.53
CA GLU A 4 6.75 -33.19 -6.25
C GLU A 4 7.93 -32.96 -5.30
N ILE A 5 8.91 -33.87 -5.30
CA ILE A 5 10.13 -33.72 -4.48
C ILE A 5 11.01 -32.60 -5.06
N ALA A 6 11.07 -32.46 -6.39
CA ALA A 6 11.82 -31.37 -7.04
C ALA A 6 11.18 -29.99 -6.81
N GLU A 7 9.84 -29.90 -6.82
CA GLU A 7 9.12 -28.67 -6.49
C GLU A 7 9.29 -28.27 -5.03
N LYS A 8 9.16 -29.20 -4.08
CA LYS A 8 9.43 -28.95 -2.66
C LYS A 8 10.87 -28.49 -2.43
N GLN A 9 11.85 -29.19 -3.02
CA GLN A 9 13.27 -28.83 -2.91
C GLN A 9 13.62 -27.48 -3.57
N ARG A 10 12.84 -27.05 -4.58
CA ARG A 10 12.95 -25.71 -5.18
C ARG A 10 12.34 -24.68 -4.24
N GLN A 11 11.13 -24.91 -3.72
CA GLN A 11 10.49 -24.04 -2.74
C GLN A 11 11.36 -23.86 -1.48
N GLU A 12 11.93 -24.95 -0.93
CA GLU A 12 12.83 -24.92 0.22
C GLU A 12 14.13 -24.15 -0.07
N ARG A 13 14.70 -24.29 -1.27
CA ARG A 13 15.87 -23.48 -1.66
C ARG A 13 15.55 -22.01 -1.83
N TRP A 14 14.35 -21.67 -2.31
CA TRP A 14 13.91 -20.29 -2.43
C TRP A 14 13.60 -19.67 -1.07
N THR A 15 12.99 -20.41 -0.14
CA THR A 15 12.74 -19.94 1.23
C THR A 15 14.01 -19.82 2.05
N ILE A 16 15.00 -20.71 1.87
CA ILE A 16 16.32 -20.61 2.50
C ILE A 16 17.12 -19.42 1.94
N LYS A 17 17.10 -19.20 0.62
CA LYS A 17 17.75 -18.02 0.00
C LYS A 17 17.07 -16.71 0.39
N LEU A 18 15.75 -16.69 0.46
CA LEU A 18 15.00 -15.54 0.98
C LEU A 18 15.31 -15.30 2.46
N ARG A 19 15.41 -16.35 3.29
CA ARG A 19 15.88 -16.24 4.68
C ARG A 19 17.25 -15.59 4.74
N VAL A 20 18.27 -16.13 4.07
CA VAL A 20 19.64 -15.58 4.15
C VAL A 20 19.70 -14.13 3.65
N MET A 21 19.00 -13.81 2.55
CA MET A 21 18.97 -12.45 2.00
C MET A 21 18.17 -11.46 2.88
N ILE A 22 17.13 -11.92 3.58
CA ILE A 22 16.29 -11.11 4.49
C ILE A 22 16.90 -10.99 5.88
N LEU A 23 17.65 -11.98 6.39
CA LEU A 23 18.19 -11.95 7.76
C LEU A 23 19.49 -11.16 7.86
N ASP A 24 20.37 -11.27 6.86
CA ASP A 24 21.76 -10.81 7.02
C ASP A 24 21.91 -9.32 6.73
N ASN A 25 20.98 -8.73 5.97
CA ASN A 25 21.10 -7.33 5.55
C ASN A 25 20.05 -6.41 6.22
N PRO A 26 20.42 -5.62 7.26
CA PRO A 26 19.50 -4.71 7.95
C PRO A 26 18.88 -3.64 7.01
N TYR A 27 19.45 -3.40 5.84
CA TYR A 27 18.99 -2.42 4.84
C TYR A 27 17.74 -2.85 4.04
N VAL A 28 17.38 -4.13 4.00
CA VAL A 28 16.25 -4.62 3.19
C VAL A 28 14.90 -3.93 3.53
N PRO A 29 14.43 -3.93 4.80
CA PRO A 29 13.19 -3.23 5.14
C PRO A 29 13.28 -1.70 4.97
N MET A 30 14.46 -1.09 5.12
CA MET A 30 14.68 0.34 4.85
C MET A 30 14.44 0.68 3.37
N THR A 31 15.01 -0.12 2.45
CA THR A 31 14.81 0.11 1.01
C THR A 31 13.35 -0.05 0.59
N LEU A 32 12.65 -1.04 1.13
CA LEU A 32 11.22 -1.22 0.88
C LEU A 32 10.39 -0.04 1.39
N ARG A 33 10.65 0.44 2.62
CA ARG A 33 9.98 1.64 3.17
C ARG A 33 10.26 2.90 2.37
N SER A 34 11.46 3.07 1.83
CA SER A 34 11.78 4.19 0.95
C SER A 34 11.02 4.13 -0.38
N GLY A 35 10.81 2.93 -0.93
CA GLY A 35 9.96 2.71 -2.09
C GLY A 35 8.49 3.05 -1.81
N ILE A 36 7.96 2.62 -0.66
CA ILE A 36 6.62 3.00 -0.20
C ILE A 36 6.49 4.52 -0.11
N PHE A 37 7.48 5.20 0.46
CA PHE A 37 7.46 6.66 0.59
C PHE A 37 7.32 7.35 -0.77
N VAL A 38 8.12 6.95 -1.76
CA VAL A 38 8.03 7.51 -3.13
C VAL A 38 6.65 7.24 -3.75
N LEU A 39 6.15 6.00 -3.65
CA LEU A 39 4.85 5.63 -4.19
C LEU A 39 3.70 6.38 -3.51
N SER A 40 3.77 6.58 -2.18
CA SER A 40 2.80 7.36 -1.41
C SER A 40 2.80 8.84 -1.79
N VAL A 41 3.98 9.44 -2.07
CA VAL A 41 4.07 10.83 -2.57
C VAL A 41 3.40 10.97 -3.92
N VAL A 42 3.64 10.04 -4.85
CA VAL A 42 3.00 10.04 -6.18
C VAL A 42 1.48 9.86 -6.04
N ALA A 43 1.03 8.93 -5.20
CA ALA A 43 -0.39 8.71 -4.95
C ALA A 43 -1.08 9.94 -4.35
N LEU A 44 -0.43 10.61 -3.39
CA LEU A 44 -0.92 11.85 -2.78
C LEU A 44 -1.01 12.99 -3.81
N ALA A 45 0.01 13.15 -4.64
CA ALA A 45 0.02 14.17 -5.70
C ALA A 45 -1.13 13.95 -6.70
N LEU A 46 -1.38 12.70 -7.09
CA LEU A 46 -2.53 12.34 -7.94
C LEU A 46 -3.87 12.64 -7.24
N ALA A 47 -4.01 12.29 -5.97
CA ALA A 47 -5.23 12.53 -5.20
C ALA A 47 -5.54 14.05 -5.08
N VAL A 48 -4.53 14.86 -4.77
CA VAL A 48 -4.67 16.32 -4.69
C VAL A 48 -5.00 16.93 -6.04
N ASN A 49 -4.38 16.45 -7.12
CA ASN A 49 -4.66 16.93 -8.48
C ASN A 49 -6.13 16.66 -8.87
N ILE A 50 -6.63 15.45 -8.59
CA ILE A 50 -8.04 15.08 -8.78
C ILE A 50 -8.96 15.97 -7.94
N PHE A 51 -8.63 16.21 -6.67
CA PHE A 51 -9.41 17.06 -5.77
C PHE A 51 -9.54 18.50 -6.28
N ILE A 52 -8.44 19.10 -6.73
CA ILE A 52 -8.44 20.48 -7.26
C ILE A 52 -9.22 20.55 -8.58
N HIS A 53 -9.05 19.58 -9.48
CA HIS A 53 -9.78 19.54 -10.75
C HIS A 53 -11.29 19.36 -10.54
N SER A 54 -11.69 18.46 -9.64
CA SER A 54 -13.10 18.25 -9.27
C SER A 54 -13.71 19.52 -8.65
N ASN A 55 -12.98 20.22 -7.78
CA ASN A 55 -13.47 21.45 -7.13
C ASN A 55 -13.56 22.65 -8.08
N ARG A 56 -12.77 22.69 -9.15
CA ARG A 56 -12.78 23.78 -10.15
C ARG A 56 -13.72 23.49 -11.32
N TYR A 57 -14.28 22.30 -11.40
CA TYR A 57 -15.19 21.94 -12.47
C TYR A 57 -16.51 22.70 -12.32
N THR A 58 -16.75 23.63 -13.26
CA THR A 58 -17.96 24.47 -13.32
C THR A 58 -18.88 23.96 -14.44
N GLY A 59 -19.09 22.65 -14.50
CA GLY A 59 -20.02 22.04 -15.45
C GLY A 59 -21.48 22.11 -14.95
N PRO A 60 -22.45 21.70 -15.79
CA PRO A 60 -23.89 21.76 -15.47
C PRO A 60 -24.31 20.85 -14.30
N GLU A 61 -23.52 19.83 -13.98
CA GLU A 61 -23.70 18.94 -12.84
C GLU A 61 -22.47 19.05 -11.91
N PRO A 62 -22.64 19.31 -10.60
CA PRO A 62 -21.52 19.36 -9.66
C PRO A 62 -20.93 17.95 -9.50
N ILE A 63 -19.63 17.79 -9.82
CA ILE A 63 -18.92 16.54 -9.54
C ILE A 63 -18.77 16.42 -8.02
N SER A 64 -19.50 15.48 -7.42
CA SER A 64 -19.40 15.20 -5.99
C SER A 64 -17.99 14.70 -5.65
N GLN A 65 -17.43 15.21 -4.55
CA GLN A 65 -16.12 14.75 -4.10
C GLN A 65 -16.20 13.27 -3.74
N GLN A 66 -15.35 12.47 -4.38
CA GLN A 66 -15.34 11.04 -4.12
C GLN A 66 -14.70 10.75 -2.76
N PRO A 67 -15.36 9.96 -1.91
CA PRO A 67 -14.85 9.66 -0.57
C PRO A 67 -13.49 8.95 -0.62
N SER A 68 -13.21 8.19 -1.68
CA SER A 68 -11.91 7.56 -1.94
C SER A 68 -10.78 8.57 -2.10
N THR A 69 -11.02 9.71 -2.78
CA THR A 69 -9.99 10.74 -2.97
C THR A 69 -9.68 11.45 -1.66
N ILE A 70 -10.70 11.79 -0.87
CA ILE A 70 -10.53 12.44 0.44
C ILE A 70 -9.78 11.51 1.41
N MET A 71 -10.19 10.25 1.48
CA MET A 71 -9.52 9.24 2.31
C MET A 71 -8.08 9.00 1.87
N ALA A 72 -7.81 8.96 0.55
CA ALA A 72 -6.44 8.86 0.04
C ALA A 72 -5.55 10.01 0.52
N ILE A 73 -6.05 11.26 0.49
CA ILE A 73 -5.29 12.44 0.95
C ILE A 73 -4.97 12.30 2.44
N CYS A 74 -5.96 12.00 3.27
CA CYS A 74 -5.77 11.89 4.72
C CYS A 74 -4.79 10.75 5.08
N VAL A 75 -5.02 9.55 4.55
CA VAL A 75 -4.23 8.35 4.88
C VAL A 75 -2.80 8.49 4.37
N GLN A 76 -2.60 8.97 3.13
CA GLN A 76 -1.25 9.12 2.57
C GLN A 76 -0.46 10.23 3.26
N SER A 77 -1.11 11.30 3.71
CA SER A 77 -0.44 12.37 4.47
C SER A 77 0.09 11.85 5.81
N ILE A 78 -0.71 11.09 6.55
CA ILE A 78 -0.30 10.49 7.83
C ILE A 78 0.77 9.41 7.61
N ALA A 79 0.60 8.57 6.58
CA ALA A 79 1.56 7.54 6.20
C ALA A 79 2.93 8.13 5.86
N MET A 80 2.97 9.27 5.15
CA MET A 80 4.20 9.97 4.82
C MET A 80 4.96 10.40 6.07
N VAL A 81 4.28 11.03 7.05
CA VAL A 81 4.89 11.43 8.32
C VAL A 81 5.42 10.22 9.08
N TYR A 82 4.64 9.15 9.15
CA TYR A 82 5.08 7.90 9.77
C TYR A 82 6.30 7.29 9.08
N LEU A 83 6.33 7.24 7.74
CA LEU A 83 7.45 6.68 6.97
C LEU A 83 8.74 7.47 7.17
N VAL A 84 8.65 8.78 7.32
CA VAL A 84 9.80 9.62 7.67
C VAL A 84 10.25 9.35 9.10
N TYR A 85 9.30 9.31 10.05
CA TYR A 85 9.58 9.03 11.46
C TYR A 85 10.28 7.68 11.66
N ILE A 86 9.76 6.62 11.04
CA ILE A 86 10.33 5.27 11.18
C ILE A 86 11.71 5.17 10.51
N THR A 87 11.88 5.77 9.33
CA THR A 87 13.18 5.80 8.64
C THR A 87 14.22 6.56 9.48
N TYR A 88 13.81 7.67 10.10
CA TYR A 88 14.67 8.45 10.99
C TYR A 88 15.02 7.70 12.27
N ASP A 89 14.04 7.07 12.94
CA ASP A 89 14.27 6.27 14.16
C ASP A 89 15.23 5.10 13.90
N GLU A 90 15.13 4.48 12.72
CA GLU A 90 16.00 3.37 12.36
C GLU A 90 17.41 3.83 12.01
N TYR A 91 17.58 5.00 11.36
CA TYR A 91 18.89 5.58 11.07
C TYR A 91 19.59 6.16 12.31
N SER A 92 18.82 6.79 13.21
CA SER A 92 19.33 7.41 14.44
C SER A 92 19.43 6.42 15.62
N GLY A 93 18.96 5.19 15.45
CA GLY A 93 18.95 4.17 16.49
C GLY A 93 20.36 3.65 16.81
N LYS A 94 20.70 3.61 18.10
CA LYS A 94 21.91 2.92 18.60
C LYS A 94 21.98 1.46 18.08
N PRO A 95 23.18 0.91 17.85
CA PRO A 95 23.35 -0.47 17.38
C PRO A 95 22.57 -1.45 18.27
N LEU A 96 22.04 -2.51 17.64
CA LEU A 96 20.89 -3.36 18.02
C LEU A 96 20.96 -4.14 19.38
N GLY A 97 21.80 -3.73 20.33
CA GLY A 97 22.06 -4.44 21.59
C GLY A 97 21.36 -3.92 22.86
N LEU A 98 20.88 -2.68 22.92
CA LEU A 98 20.28 -2.09 24.15
C LEU A 98 18.85 -1.53 23.97
N ARG A 99 18.17 -1.86 22.86
CA ARG A 99 16.83 -1.31 22.55
C ARG A 99 15.71 -2.21 23.08
N ASN A 100 14.72 -1.61 23.72
CA ASN A 100 13.51 -2.29 24.20
C ASN A 100 12.75 -2.94 23.03
N ALA A 101 12.53 -4.25 23.10
CA ALA A 101 11.76 -5.01 22.11
C ALA A 101 10.30 -4.51 21.95
N LYS A 102 9.77 -3.85 22.99
CA LYS A 102 8.39 -3.33 23.02
C LYS A 102 8.15 -2.24 21.99
N ASP A 103 9.13 -1.37 21.75
CA ASP A 103 8.97 -0.28 20.79
C ASP A 103 8.88 -0.84 19.36
N LYS A 104 9.71 -1.84 19.05
CA LYS A 104 9.72 -2.50 17.73
C LYS A 104 8.39 -3.18 17.38
N ILE A 105 7.67 -3.73 18.36
CA ILE A 105 6.36 -4.36 18.14
C ILE A 105 5.27 -3.30 17.88
N LYS A 106 5.31 -2.16 18.59
CA LYS A 106 4.35 -1.06 18.36
C LYS A 106 4.47 -0.47 16.96
N LEU A 107 5.68 -0.40 16.42
CA LEU A 107 5.94 0.03 15.05
C LEU A 107 5.25 -0.89 14.02
N ILE A 108 5.34 -2.21 14.19
CA ILE A 108 4.70 -3.18 13.29
C ILE A 108 3.17 -3.11 13.34
N MET A 109 2.61 -2.83 14.52
CA MET A 109 1.17 -2.62 14.69
C MET A 109 0.68 -1.37 13.95
N LEU A 110 1.51 -0.33 13.87
CA LEU A 110 1.21 0.89 13.14
C LEU A 110 1.26 0.65 11.62
N ASP A 111 2.18 -0.19 11.15
CA ASP A 111 2.23 -0.69 9.76
C ASP A 111 0.92 -1.37 9.35
N LEU A 112 0.40 -2.24 10.21
CA LEU A 112 -0.87 -2.95 9.99
C LEU A 112 -2.04 -1.98 9.83
N LEU A 113 -2.08 -0.90 10.61
CA LEU A 113 -3.12 0.11 10.54
C LEU A 113 -3.15 0.80 9.17
N PHE A 114 -1.99 1.12 8.59
CA PHE A 114 -1.93 1.69 7.24
C PHE A 114 -2.34 0.70 6.16
N ILE A 115 -2.05 -0.59 6.32
CA ILE A 115 -2.54 -1.65 5.40
C ILE A 115 -4.08 -1.69 5.42
N ILE A 116 -4.69 -1.66 6.61
CA ILE A 116 -6.16 -1.67 6.75
C ILE A 116 -6.77 -0.44 6.08
N PHE A 117 -6.29 0.77 6.39
CA PHE A 117 -6.84 1.99 5.78
C PHE A 117 -6.60 2.06 4.27
N SER A 118 -5.43 1.63 3.79
CA SER A 118 -5.13 1.61 2.36
C SER A 118 -5.98 0.58 1.61
N SER A 119 -6.26 -0.58 2.20
CA SER A 119 -7.15 -1.59 1.59
C SER A 119 -8.59 -1.10 1.51
N ALA A 120 -9.10 -0.46 2.57
CA ALA A 120 -10.42 0.17 2.56
C ALA A 120 -10.51 1.26 1.48
N ASN A 121 -9.48 2.10 1.37
CA ASN A 121 -9.42 3.15 0.36
C ASN A 121 -9.37 2.61 -1.08
N LEU A 122 -8.61 1.52 -1.30
CA LEU A 122 -8.56 0.83 -2.59
C LEU A 122 -9.92 0.20 -2.94
N ALA A 123 -10.60 -0.42 -1.98
CA ALA A 123 -11.93 -0.99 -2.18
C ALA A 123 -12.96 0.09 -2.56
N LEU A 124 -12.91 1.25 -1.89
CA LEU A 124 -13.74 2.40 -2.23
C LEU A 124 -13.43 2.93 -3.64
N SER A 125 -12.14 2.98 -4.00
CA SER A 125 -11.69 3.40 -5.34
C SER A 125 -12.20 2.46 -6.43
N PHE A 126 -12.18 1.14 -6.19
CA PHE A 126 -12.76 0.16 -7.12
C PHE A 126 -14.27 0.22 -7.18
N ASN A 127 -14.96 0.43 -6.06
CA ASN A 127 -16.40 0.65 -6.07
C ASN A 127 -16.74 1.86 -6.95
N THR A 128 -16.03 2.98 -6.82
CA THR A 128 -16.22 4.15 -7.68
C THR A 128 -15.84 3.90 -9.15
N LEU A 129 -14.92 2.98 -9.44
CA LEU A 129 -14.41 2.72 -10.80
C LEU A 129 -15.26 1.69 -11.58
N TYR A 130 -15.87 0.72 -10.88
CA TYR A 130 -16.59 -0.42 -11.48
C TYR A 130 -18.10 -0.39 -11.25
N ASP A 131 -18.65 0.66 -10.63
CA ASP A 131 -20.10 0.82 -10.50
C ASP A 131 -20.76 0.97 -11.88
N SER A 132 -21.83 0.21 -12.13
CA SER A 132 -22.57 0.15 -13.39
C SER A 132 -23.40 1.40 -13.68
N GLN A 133 -23.45 2.34 -12.72
CA GLN A 133 -24.19 3.60 -12.80
C GLN A 133 -23.31 4.85 -13.04
N TRP A 134 -21.98 4.74 -13.17
CA TRP A 134 -21.08 5.91 -13.20
C TRP A 134 -19.95 5.90 -14.27
N LEU A 135 -19.72 7.09 -14.85
CA LEU A 135 -18.56 7.73 -15.52
C LEU A 135 -17.59 6.97 -16.45
N CYS A 136 -17.33 5.67 -16.31
CA CYS A 136 -16.24 4.97 -17.03
C CYS A 136 -16.72 3.91 -18.04
N GLN A 137 -18.04 3.67 -18.12
CA GLN A 137 -18.62 2.74 -19.09
C GLN A 137 -18.82 3.44 -20.44
N SER A 138 -18.30 2.85 -21.53
CA SER A 138 -18.53 3.35 -22.89
C SER A 138 -20.05 3.38 -23.18
N PRO A 139 -20.59 4.41 -23.85
CA PRO A 139 -22.02 4.52 -24.18
C PRO A 139 -22.54 3.48 -25.20
N SER A 140 -21.84 2.36 -25.37
CA SER A 140 -22.07 1.38 -26.43
C SER A 140 -22.83 0.12 -25.97
N ALA A 141 -23.34 0.09 -24.74
CA ALA A 141 -24.19 -1.01 -24.27
C ALA A 141 -25.66 -0.72 -24.63
N PRO A 142 -26.29 -1.46 -25.56
CA PRO A 142 -27.70 -1.28 -25.88
C PRO A 142 -28.55 -1.75 -24.69
N GLY A 143 -29.23 -0.83 -24.00
CA GLY A 143 -30.24 -1.16 -22.99
C GLY A 143 -30.20 -0.39 -21.68
N VAL A 144 -29.23 0.51 -21.46
CA VAL A 144 -29.21 1.37 -20.25
C VAL A 144 -29.88 2.71 -20.55
N CYS A 145 -30.93 2.98 -19.77
CA CYS A 145 -31.70 4.22 -19.78
C CYS A 145 -30.76 5.44 -19.72
N PHE A 146 -31.09 6.47 -20.50
CA PHE A 146 -30.41 7.76 -20.61
C PHE A 146 -30.33 8.46 -19.24
N VAL A 147 -29.33 8.10 -18.43
CA VAL A 147 -28.85 8.95 -17.35
C VAL A 147 -27.70 9.74 -17.94
N ILE A 148 -27.88 11.06 -18.05
CA ILE A 148 -26.85 12.02 -18.47
C ILE A 148 -25.76 11.99 -17.39
N THR A 149 -24.88 11.00 -17.44
CA THR A 149 -23.62 11.03 -16.69
C THR A 149 -22.58 11.60 -17.66
N PRO A 150 -21.92 12.72 -17.34
CA PRO A 150 -20.94 13.32 -18.24
C PRO A 150 -19.71 12.40 -18.29
N TYR A 151 -19.64 11.51 -19.29
CA TYR A 151 -18.48 10.65 -19.54
C TYR A 151 -17.23 11.50 -19.78
N ASP A 152 -16.43 11.71 -18.74
CA ASP A 152 -15.17 12.45 -18.83
C ASP A 152 -13.98 11.48 -18.82
N PHE A 153 -13.55 11.10 -20.04
CA PHE A 153 -12.35 10.31 -20.30
C PHE A 153 -11.10 10.75 -19.48
N PRO A 154 -10.82 12.06 -19.30
CA PRO A 154 -9.62 12.48 -18.56
C PRO A 154 -9.74 12.31 -17.04
N ILE A 155 -10.94 12.18 -16.47
CA ILE A 155 -11.15 11.94 -15.03
C ILE A 155 -11.03 10.44 -14.75
N CYS A 156 -11.64 9.61 -15.59
CA CYS A 156 -11.58 8.16 -15.49
C CYS A 156 -10.13 7.62 -15.58
N SER A 157 -9.31 8.20 -16.46
CA SER A 157 -7.89 7.82 -16.60
C SER A 157 -7.07 8.14 -15.34
N ARG A 158 -7.31 9.32 -14.73
CA ARG A 158 -6.65 9.73 -13.49
C ARG A 158 -7.07 8.88 -12.29
N GLN A 159 -8.35 8.54 -12.19
CA GLN A 159 -8.91 7.63 -11.19
C GLN A 159 -8.27 6.24 -11.25
N ARG A 160 -8.14 5.70 -12.47
CA ARG A 160 -7.49 4.41 -12.72
C ARG A 160 -6.00 4.43 -12.38
N GLY A 161 -5.34 5.55 -12.65
CA GLY A 161 -3.97 5.82 -12.20
C GLY A 161 -3.87 5.76 -10.67
N LEU A 162 -4.68 6.55 -9.97
CA LEU A 162 -4.73 6.57 -8.50
C LEU A 162 -4.92 5.16 -7.92
N ALA A 163 -5.91 4.40 -8.42
CA ALA A 163 -6.20 3.05 -7.96
C ALA A 163 -5.02 2.09 -8.16
N SER A 164 -4.31 2.20 -9.30
CA SER A 164 -3.12 1.39 -9.59
C SER A 164 -1.98 1.68 -8.62
N PHE A 165 -1.72 2.96 -8.33
CA PHE A 165 -0.70 3.35 -7.35
C PHE A 165 -1.07 2.93 -5.92
N LEU A 166 -2.34 3.08 -5.53
CA LEU A 166 -2.83 2.61 -4.23
C LEU A 166 -2.65 1.09 -4.06
N PHE A 167 -2.87 0.32 -5.13
CA PHE A 167 -2.61 -1.12 -5.12
C PHE A 167 -1.12 -1.46 -4.95
N LEU A 168 -0.22 -0.78 -5.67
CA LEU A 168 1.22 -0.98 -5.53
C LEU A 168 1.72 -0.60 -4.13
N VAL A 169 1.22 0.51 -3.58
CA VAL A 169 1.49 0.92 -2.19
C VAL A 169 1.07 -0.18 -1.24
N LEU A 170 -0.16 -0.70 -1.36
CA LEU A 170 -0.69 -1.79 -0.51
C LEU A 170 0.21 -3.02 -0.57
N LEU A 171 0.60 -3.47 -1.77
CA LEU A 171 1.48 -4.63 -1.93
C LEU A 171 2.82 -4.43 -1.22
N MET A 172 3.42 -3.24 -1.37
CA MET A 172 4.69 -2.93 -0.71
C MET A 172 4.56 -2.88 0.82
N TRP A 173 3.46 -2.36 1.35
CA TRP A 173 3.17 -2.42 2.80
C TRP A 173 3.04 -3.87 3.28
N VAL A 174 2.29 -4.71 2.58
CA VAL A 174 2.13 -6.13 2.94
C VAL A 174 3.49 -6.84 2.95
N MET A 175 4.31 -6.64 1.92
CA MET A 175 5.66 -7.24 1.86
C MET A 175 6.54 -6.78 3.03
N THR A 176 6.54 -5.48 3.35
CA THR A 176 7.32 -4.91 4.45
C THR A 176 6.86 -5.43 5.80
N PHE A 177 5.55 -5.54 6.01
CA PHE A 177 4.94 -6.11 7.19
C PHE A 177 5.30 -7.59 7.36
N THR A 178 5.18 -8.39 6.29
CA THR A 178 5.55 -9.81 6.28
C THR A 178 7.02 -9.99 6.68
N ILE A 179 7.94 -9.24 6.08
CA ILE A 179 9.37 -9.29 6.43
C ILE A 179 9.60 -8.91 7.89
N SER A 180 8.91 -7.88 8.38
CA SER A 180 9.03 -7.40 9.75
C SER A 180 8.57 -8.46 10.76
N ILE A 181 7.48 -9.18 10.48
CA ILE A 181 7.01 -10.29 11.31
C ILE A 181 8.00 -11.44 11.32
N PHE A 182 8.46 -11.88 10.14
CA PHE A 182 9.39 -13.02 10.05
C PHE A 182 10.66 -12.78 10.89
N ARG A 183 11.25 -11.58 10.79
CA ARG A 183 12.41 -11.20 11.60
C ARG A 183 12.13 -11.21 13.11
N VAL A 184 10.92 -10.85 13.54
CA VAL A 184 10.54 -10.88 14.96
C VAL A 184 10.37 -12.32 15.45
N VAL A 185 9.68 -13.17 14.67
CA VAL A 185 9.44 -14.58 15.02
C VAL A 185 10.76 -15.33 15.19
N GLU A 186 11.70 -15.17 14.27
CA GLU A 186 13.01 -15.83 14.38
C GLU A 186 13.82 -15.34 15.59
N ARG A 187 13.76 -14.05 15.92
CA ARG A 187 14.44 -13.53 17.11
C ARG A 187 13.86 -14.10 18.40
N VAL A 188 12.54 -14.28 18.46
CA VAL A 188 11.86 -14.91 19.61
C VAL A 188 12.16 -16.40 19.68
N SER A 189 12.17 -17.09 18.53
CA SER A 189 12.47 -18.53 18.46
C SER A 189 13.95 -18.85 18.75
N GLY A 190 14.89 -17.99 18.34
CA GLY A 190 16.33 -18.16 18.56
C GLY A 190 16.76 -17.88 20.00
N GLY A 191 16.04 -17.01 20.72
CA GLY A 191 16.28 -16.75 22.14
C GLY A 191 15.82 -17.85 23.11
N GLY A 192 15.18 -18.91 22.59
CA GLY A 192 14.71 -20.07 23.37
C GLY A 192 15.71 -21.23 23.48
N SER A 193 16.88 -21.15 22.82
CA SER A 193 17.88 -22.23 22.82
C SER A 193 19.05 -22.00 23.79
N GLU A 194 18.93 -21.02 24.70
CA GLU A 194 19.90 -20.72 25.77
C GLU A 194 19.23 -20.71 27.16
N ARG A 195 18.40 -21.72 27.45
CA ARG A 195 18.05 -22.12 28.82
C ARG A 195 18.11 -23.62 28.96
#